data_AF-A0A935ZSR6-F1
#
_entry.id   AF-A0A935ZSR6-F1
#
_cell.length_a   1.000
_cell.length_b   1.000
_cell.length_c   1.000
_cell.angle_alpha   90.00
_cell.angle_beta   90.00
_cell.angle_gamma   90.00
#
_symmetry.space_group_name_H-M   'P 1'
#
loop_
_entity.id
_entity.type
_entity.pdbx_description
1 polymer ?
#
loop_
_entity_poly.entity_id
_entity_poly.type
_entity_poly.pdbx_seq_one_letter_code
_entity_poly.pdbx_strand_id
1 'polypeptide(L)'
;MAPARHDPHSADPRLRAAALAAVEEVLRDDRREKYLACRVLMRLMVADGVLDARERTMLEATMDRCCLDLATRGAIWAESLLRLSPDSVADPTVHAAAAQPLDALLEGIAPAGLEELLVHLHHGAWADGEAVAAEQSIIARVAQRLAALRGAAAT
;
A
#
# COMPACT_ATOMS: atom_id res chain seq x y z
N MET A 1 -0.20 -15.70 -60.59
CA MET A 1 -0.59 -16.19 -59.24
C MET A 1 0.19 -15.37 -58.23
N ALA A 2 -0.43 -14.36 -57.62
CA ALA A 2 0.24 -13.50 -56.64
C ALA A 2 0.03 -14.07 -55.22
N PRO A 3 1.06 -14.08 -54.35
CA PRO A 3 0.90 -14.55 -52.98
C PRO A 3 0.02 -13.57 -52.20
N ALA A 4 -0.90 -14.11 -51.41
CA ALA A 4 -1.75 -13.36 -50.50
C ALA A 4 -0.87 -12.55 -49.53
N ARG A 5 -1.03 -11.23 -49.55
CA ARG A 5 -0.45 -10.33 -48.56
C ARG A 5 -1.08 -10.68 -47.22
N HIS A 6 -0.29 -11.24 -46.31
CA HIS A 6 -0.68 -11.35 -44.91
C HIS A 6 -0.81 -9.93 -44.35
N ASP A 7 -2.03 -9.57 -43.98
CA ASP A 7 -2.35 -8.28 -43.36
C ASP A 7 -1.90 -8.35 -41.89
N PRO A 8 -0.88 -7.58 -41.45
CA PRO A 8 -0.37 -7.67 -40.08
C PRO A 8 -1.29 -6.99 -39.04
N HIS A 9 -2.46 -6.49 -39.46
CA HIS A 9 -3.36 -5.70 -38.62
C HIS A 9 -4.57 -6.44 -38.05
N SER A 10 -4.74 -7.74 -38.29
CA SER A 10 -5.84 -8.51 -37.69
C SER A 10 -5.51 -9.02 -36.29
N ALA A 11 -5.17 -8.15 -35.35
CA ALA A 11 -5.22 -8.51 -33.93
C ALA A 11 -6.69 -8.69 -33.56
N ASP A 12 -7.09 -9.92 -33.22
CA ASP A 12 -8.46 -10.26 -32.80
C ASP A 12 -8.95 -9.24 -31.75
N PRO A 13 -10.04 -8.49 -32.02
CA PRO A 13 -10.59 -7.51 -31.09
C PRO A 13 -10.86 -8.08 -29.68
N ARG A 14 -11.15 -9.38 -29.58
CA ARG A 14 -11.35 -10.07 -28.29
C ARG A 14 -10.05 -10.26 -27.54
N LEU A 15 -8.97 -10.61 -28.23
CA LEU A 15 -7.63 -10.73 -27.65
C LEU A 15 -7.13 -9.36 -27.15
N ARG A 16 -7.40 -8.30 -27.93
CA ARG A 16 -7.08 -6.92 -27.53
C ARG A 16 -7.88 -6.48 -26.29
N ALA A 17 -9.17 -6.77 -26.24
CA ALA A 17 -10.01 -6.46 -25.08
C ALA A 17 -9.56 -7.22 -23.81
N ALA A 18 -9.23 -8.51 -23.94
CA ALA A 18 -8.73 -9.32 -22.84
C ALA A 18 -7.38 -8.80 -22.31
N ALA A 19 -6.45 -8.43 -23.20
CA ALA A 19 -5.18 -7.85 -22.81
C ALA A 19 -5.33 -6.52 -22.08
N LEU A 20 -6.25 -5.64 -22.53
CA LEU A 20 -6.54 -4.38 -21.85
C LEU A 20 -7.15 -4.62 -20.47
N ALA A 21 -8.12 -5.54 -20.35
CA ALA A 21 -8.72 -5.90 -19.07
C ALA A 21 -7.67 -6.45 -18.08
N ALA A 22 -6.74 -7.30 -18.55
CA ALA A 22 -5.65 -7.82 -17.74
C ALA A 22 -4.69 -6.70 -17.30
N VAL A 23 -4.35 -5.76 -18.18
CA VAL A 23 -3.52 -4.59 -17.82
C VAL A 23 -4.25 -3.70 -16.81
N GLU A 24 -5.55 -3.44 -17.00
CA GLU A 24 -6.36 -2.67 -16.06
C GLU A 24 -6.45 -3.33 -14.69
N GLU A 25 -6.54 -4.66 -14.65
CA GLU A 25 -6.52 -5.46 -13.43
C GLU A 25 -5.15 -5.36 -12.74
N VAL A 26 -4.05 -5.56 -13.47
CA VAL A 26 -2.68 -5.38 -12.94
C VAL A 26 -2.46 -3.97 -12.39
N LEU A 27 -2.92 -2.94 -13.10
CA LEU A 27 -2.83 -1.55 -12.65
C LEU A 27 -3.76 -1.26 -11.45
N ARG A 28 -4.87 -1.97 -11.32
CA ARG A 28 -5.76 -1.86 -10.16
C ARG A 28 -5.11 -2.51 -8.94
N ASP A 29 -4.49 -3.67 -9.13
CA ASP A 29 -3.80 -4.40 -8.07
C ASP A 29 -2.56 -3.63 -7.59
N ASP A 30 -1.76 -3.08 -8.50
CA ASP A 30 -0.61 -2.21 -8.17
C ASP A 30 -1.05 -0.97 -7.37
N ARG A 31 -2.13 -0.29 -7.80
CA ARG A 31 -2.68 0.86 -7.06
C ARG A 31 -3.19 0.47 -5.68
N ARG A 32 -3.87 -0.68 -5.58
CA ARG A 32 -4.38 -1.20 -4.31
C ARG A 32 -3.23 -1.54 -3.37
N GLU A 33 -2.20 -2.21 -3.86
CA GLU A 33 -1.01 -2.56 -3.10
C GLU A 33 -0.31 -1.30 -2.55
N LYS A 34 -0.06 -0.29 -3.40
CA LYS A 34 0.53 0.99 -2.99
C LYS A 34 -0.29 1.72 -1.93
N TYR A 35 -1.62 1.71 -2.08
CA TYR A 35 -2.53 2.26 -1.08
C TYR A 35 -2.40 1.54 0.27
N LEU A 36 -2.39 0.20 0.27
CA LEU A 36 -2.24 -0.59 1.49
C LEU A 36 -0.87 -0.34 2.16
N ALA A 37 0.21 -0.28 1.38
CA ALA A 37 1.55 0.03 1.90
C ALA A 37 1.60 1.41 2.56
N CYS A 38 1.00 2.44 1.92
CA CYS A 38 0.93 3.78 2.51
C CYS A 38 0.08 3.81 3.79
N ARG A 39 -1.00 3.01 3.87
CA ARG A 39 -1.77 2.88 5.12
C ARG A 39 -0.98 2.23 6.24
N VAL A 40 -0.19 1.19 5.94
CA VAL A 40 0.66 0.56 6.96
C VAL A 40 1.72 1.54 7.45
N LEU A 41 2.35 2.29 6.54
CA LEU A 41 3.32 3.33 6.88
C LEU A 41 2.69 4.42 7.77
N MET A 42 1.51 4.92 7.40
CA MET A 42 0.78 5.89 8.22
C MET A 42 0.49 5.35 9.62
N ARG A 43 0.07 4.08 9.74
CA ARG A 43 -0.20 3.45 11.05
C ARG A 43 1.04 3.34 11.91
N LEU A 44 2.23 3.21 11.31
CA LEU A 44 3.48 3.28 12.05
C LEU A 44 3.73 4.70 12.58
N MET A 45 3.60 5.70 11.73
CA MET A 45 3.83 7.12 12.08
C MET A 45 2.84 7.73 13.07
N VAL A 46 1.76 7.02 13.42
CA VAL A 46 0.81 7.47 14.46
C VAL A 46 0.75 6.49 15.62
N ALA A 47 1.66 5.50 15.66
CA ALA A 47 1.61 4.40 16.62
C ALA A 47 1.90 4.88 18.05
N ASP A 48 2.68 5.95 18.20
CA ASP A 48 3.00 6.60 19.47
C ASP A 48 1.97 7.66 19.89
N GLY A 49 0.96 7.92 19.04
CA GLY A 49 -0.11 8.88 19.28
C GLY A 49 0.23 10.31 18.86
N VAL A 50 1.37 10.54 18.20
CA VAL A 50 1.75 11.83 17.61
C VAL A 50 1.98 11.63 16.11
N LEU A 51 1.87 12.70 15.34
CA LEU A 51 2.36 12.72 13.96
C LEU A 51 3.11 14.02 13.78
N ASP A 52 4.44 13.94 13.71
CA ASP A 52 5.26 15.13 13.60
C ASP A 52 5.36 15.65 12.16
N ALA A 53 6.00 16.81 11.99
CA ALA A 53 6.13 17.43 10.66
C ALA A 53 6.99 16.60 9.69
N ARG A 54 7.99 15.86 10.19
CA ARG A 54 8.90 15.04 9.39
C ARG A 54 8.23 13.76 8.93
N GLU A 55 7.56 13.06 9.83
CA GLU A 55 6.75 11.88 9.54
C GLU A 55 5.65 12.22 8.53
N ARG A 56 4.95 13.34 8.76
CA ARG A 56 3.96 13.86 7.82
C ARG A 56 4.57 14.09 6.43
N THR A 57 5.71 14.79 6.36
CA THR A 57 6.39 15.07 5.08
C THR A 57 6.81 13.78 4.37
N MET A 58 7.31 12.80 5.12
CA MET A 58 7.68 11.49 4.60
C MET A 58 6.47 10.70 4.07
N LEU A 59 5.33 10.76 4.76
CA LEU A 59 4.09 10.16 4.29
C LEU A 59 3.60 10.82 3.00
N GLU A 60 3.57 12.15 2.97
CA GLU A 60 3.20 12.93 1.78
C GLU A 60 4.09 12.57 0.58
N ALA A 61 5.41 12.60 0.76
CA ALA A 61 6.37 12.23 -0.27
C ALA A 61 6.21 10.78 -0.75
N THR A 62 5.83 9.86 0.15
CA THR A 62 5.59 8.46 -0.21
C THR A 62 4.30 8.31 -1.03
N MET A 63 3.22 8.98 -0.64
CA MET A 63 1.98 8.99 -1.41
C MET A 63 2.16 9.64 -2.79
N ASP A 64 3.04 10.65 -2.90
CA ASP A 64 3.44 11.24 -4.18
C ASP A 64 4.17 10.23 -5.07
N ARG A 65 5.19 9.54 -4.54
CA ARG A 65 5.92 8.49 -5.29
C ARG A 65 5.02 7.34 -5.72
N CYS A 66 4.02 6.99 -4.91
CA CYS A 66 3.03 5.98 -5.22
C CYS A 66 1.95 6.45 -6.20
N CYS A 67 1.97 7.73 -6.63
CA CYS A 67 0.98 8.33 -7.52
C CYS A 67 -0.47 8.16 -7.02
N LEU A 68 -0.68 8.21 -5.69
CA LEU A 68 -2.03 8.07 -5.13
C LEU A 68 -2.87 9.30 -5.50
N ASP A 69 -4.13 9.07 -5.87
CA ASP A 69 -5.06 10.15 -6.16
C ASP A 69 -5.53 10.87 -4.87
N LEU A 70 -6.16 12.03 -5.06
CA LEU A 70 -6.60 12.87 -3.94
C LEU A 70 -7.60 12.16 -3.01
N ALA A 71 -8.48 11.33 -3.55
CA ALA A 71 -9.48 10.61 -2.76
C ALA A 71 -8.81 9.57 -1.85
N THR A 72 -7.86 8.82 -2.41
CA THR A 72 -7.06 7.82 -1.69
C THR A 72 -6.22 8.46 -0.60
N ARG A 73 -5.56 9.59 -0.89
CA ARG A 73 -4.83 10.38 0.11
C ARG A 73 -5.75 10.88 1.22
N GLY A 74 -6.93 11.38 0.86
CA GLY A 74 -7.94 11.84 1.80
C GLY A 74 -8.37 10.74 2.77
N ALA A 75 -8.55 9.50 2.28
CA ALA A 75 -8.86 8.35 3.13
C ALA A 75 -7.74 8.02 4.12
N ILE A 76 -6.47 8.10 3.70
CA ILE A 76 -5.31 7.88 4.58
C ILE A 76 -5.27 8.95 5.68
N TRP A 77 -5.46 10.23 5.33
CA TRP A 77 -5.48 11.33 6.30
C TRP A 77 -6.67 11.29 7.25
N ALA A 78 -7.84 10.87 6.78
CA ALA A 78 -9.00 10.69 7.64
C ALA A 78 -8.76 9.58 8.66
N GLU A 79 -8.14 8.46 8.24
CA GLU A 79 -7.76 7.39 9.15
C GLU A 79 -6.70 7.86 10.18
N SER A 80 -5.67 8.61 9.76
CA SER A 80 -4.66 9.13 10.69
C SER A 80 -5.27 10.07 11.72
N LEU A 81 -6.16 10.97 11.28
CA LEU A 81 -6.88 11.88 12.18
C LEU A 81 -7.73 11.12 13.19
N LEU A 82 -8.46 10.09 12.75
CA LEU A 82 -9.25 9.25 13.64
C LEU A 82 -8.38 8.53 14.68
N ARG A 83 -7.18 8.09 14.31
CA ARG A 83 -6.24 7.41 15.23
C ARG A 83 -5.65 8.35 16.27
N LEU A 84 -5.32 9.58 15.86
CA LEU A 84 -4.77 10.61 16.75
C LEU A 84 -5.85 11.29 17.61
N SER A 85 -7.08 11.37 17.09
CA SER A 85 -8.22 12.01 17.75
C SER A 85 -9.54 11.30 17.39
N PRO A 86 -9.93 10.27 18.17
CA PRO A 86 -11.09 9.41 17.87
C PRO A 86 -12.42 10.14 17.68
N ASP A 87 -12.61 11.26 18.39
CA ASP A 87 -13.85 12.04 18.34
C ASP A 87 -13.88 13.05 17.18
N SER A 88 -12.77 13.22 16.45
CA SER A 88 -12.65 14.21 15.37
C SER A 88 -13.22 13.75 14.02
N VAL A 89 -13.55 12.47 13.87
CA VAL A 89 -14.06 11.90 12.62
C VAL A 89 -15.36 11.14 12.88
N ALA A 90 -16.47 11.60 12.30
CA ALA A 90 -17.78 10.95 12.44
C ALA A 90 -18.12 9.96 11.31
N ASP A 91 -17.33 9.94 10.23
CA ASP A 91 -17.64 9.13 9.04
C ASP A 91 -17.47 7.62 9.33
N PRO A 92 -18.56 6.83 9.30
CA PRO A 92 -18.51 5.41 9.63
C PRO A 92 -17.64 4.58 8.67
N THR A 93 -17.43 5.05 7.44
CA THR A 93 -16.56 4.36 6.47
C THR A 93 -15.09 4.46 6.87
N VAL A 94 -14.68 5.60 7.44
CA VAL A 94 -13.33 5.79 7.97
C VAL A 94 -13.13 4.94 9.23
N HIS A 95 -14.14 4.87 10.10
CA HIS A 95 -14.13 3.98 11.27
C HIS A 95 -13.97 2.51 10.88
N ALA A 96 -14.74 2.04 9.88
CA ALA A 96 -14.64 0.68 9.38
C ALA A 96 -13.25 0.40 8.78
N ALA A 97 -12.71 1.34 8.00
CA ALA A 97 -11.36 1.21 7.46
C ALA A 97 -10.30 1.17 8.57
N ALA A 98 -10.39 2.04 9.58
CA ALA A 98 -9.46 2.10 10.70
C ALA A 98 -9.50 0.82 11.57
N ALA A 99 -10.68 0.21 11.71
CA ALA A 99 -10.86 -1.05 12.44
C ALA A 99 -10.26 -2.27 11.73
N GLN A 100 -9.94 -2.16 10.43
CA GLN A 100 -9.29 -3.24 9.70
C GLN A 100 -7.96 -3.62 10.37
N PRO A 101 -7.73 -4.90 10.73
CA PRO A 101 -6.51 -5.30 11.41
C PRO A 101 -5.28 -5.18 10.49
N LEU A 102 -4.10 -4.96 11.08
CA LEU A 102 -2.85 -4.82 10.32
C LEU A 102 -2.62 -6.02 9.40
N ASP A 103 -2.80 -7.24 9.89
CA ASP A 103 -2.55 -8.47 9.12
C ASP A 103 -3.41 -8.53 7.85
N ALA A 104 -4.66 -8.06 7.90
CA ALA A 104 -5.54 -7.98 6.73
C ALA A 104 -5.09 -6.93 5.70
N LEU A 105 -4.33 -5.90 6.11
CA LEU A 105 -3.67 -4.99 5.17
C LEU A 105 -2.50 -5.70 4.49
N LEU A 106 -1.70 -6.43 5.26
CA LEU A 106 -0.49 -7.11 4.78
C LEU A 106 -0.79 -8.29 3.85
N GLU A 107 -1.99 -8.88 3.92
CA GLU A 107 -2.44 -9.92 2.99
C GLU A 107 -2.54 -9.42 1.54
N GLY A 108 -2.83 -8.13 1.35
CA GLY A 108 -2.98 -7.52 0.04
C GLY A 108 -1.72 -6.90 -0.56
N ILE A 109 -0.54 -7.15 0.03
CA ILE A 109 0.74 -6.61 -0.43
C ILE A 109 1.62 -7.78 -0.89
N ALA A 110 2.18 -7.67 -2.10
CA ALA A 110 3.06 -8.69 -2.64
C ALA A 110 4.39 -8.75 -1.86
N PRO A 111 5.14 -9.86 -1.90
CA PRO A 111 6.44 -9.96 -1.22
C PRO A 111 7.40 -8.80 -1.52
N ALA A 112 7.47 -8.38 -2.79
CA ALA A 112 8.31 -7.24 -3.19
C ALA A 112 7.86 -5.91 -2.55
N GLY A 113 6.55 -5.65 -2.50
CA GLY A 113 6.01 -4.48 -1.81
C GLY A 113 6.23 -4.52 -0.30
N LEU A 114 6.19 -5.71 0.33
CA LEU A 114 6.53 -5.88 1.75
C LEU A 114 8.01 -5.62 2.04
N GLU A 115 8.91 -5.99 1.13
CA GLU A 115 10.34 -5.70 1.23
C GLU A 115 10.61 -4.19 1.18
N GLU A 116 10.02 -3.50 0.20
CA GLU A 116 10.13 -2.04 0.08
C GLU A 116 9.50 -1.34 1.29
N LEU A 117 8.33 -1.82 1.74
CA LEU A 117 7.66 -1.30 2.92
C LEU A 117 8.54 -1.43 4.17
N LEU A 118 9.22 -2.56 4.40
CA LEU A 118 10.14 -2.72 5.53
C LEU A 118 11.26 -1.68 5.51
N VAL A 119 11.82 -1.38 4.34
CA VAL A 119 12.83 -0.33 4.20
C VAL A 119 12.26 1.03 4.61
N HIS A 120 11.04 1.36 4.18
CA HIS A 120 10.38 2.61 4.57
C HIS A 120 10.05 2.67 6.06
N LEU A 121 9.55 1.58 6.64
CA LEU A 121 9.20 1.52 8.07
C LEU A 121 10.44 1.66 8.96
N HIS A 122 11.57 1.06 8.59
CA HIS A 122 12.82 1.25 9.33
C HIS A 122 13.33 2.68 9.27
N HIS A 123 13.28 3.33 8.10
CA HIS A 123 13.64 4.75 8.00
C HIS A 123 12.69 5.65 8.79
N GLY A 124 11.40 5.29 8.85
CA GLY A 124 10.40 6.04 9.60
C GLY A 124 10.55 5.91 11.10
N ALA A 125 10.56 4.69 11.63
CA ALA A 125 10.66 4.45 13.07
C ALA A 125 12.01 4.89 13.68
N TRP A 126 13.05 5.05 12.86
CA TRP A 126 14.34 5.56 13.31
C TRP A 126 14.58 7.02 12.89
N ALA A 127 13.57 7.71 12.35
CA ALA A 127 13.69 9.11 12.01
C ALA A 127 14.17 9.91 13.23
N ASP A 128 13.62 9.62 14.40
CA ASP A 128 13.88 10.37 15.62
C ASP A 128 14.92 9.70 16.55
N GLY A 129 15.61 8.68 16.03
CA GLY A 129 16.75 8.02 16.69
C GLY A 129 16.40 6.82 17.58
N GLU A 130 15.12 6.58 17.85
CA GLU A 130 14.64 5.40 18.59
C GLU A 130 13.24 5.01 18.10
N ALA A 131 13.02 3.71 17.86
CA ALA A 131 11.70 3.17 17.53
C ALA A 131 10.98 2.75 18.82
N VAL A 132 9.74 3.21 19.04
CA VAL A 132 8.96 2.80 20.22
C VAL A 132 8.38 1.40 20.05
N ALA A 133 7.96 0.77 21.17
CA ALA A 133 7.45 -0.60 21.17
C ALA A 133 6.29 -0.83 20.16
N ALA A 134 5.44 0.18 19.97
CA ALA A 134 4.32 0.10 19.02
C ALA A 134 4.81 0.03 17.56
N GLU A 135 5.78 0.85 17.17
CA GLU A 135 6.38 0.84 15.83
C GLU A 135 7.17 -0.44 15.59
N GLN A 136 7.94 -0.89 16.59
CA GLN A 136 8.65 -2.17 16.55
C GLN A 136 7.69 -3.34 16.32
N SER A 137 6.50 -3.31 16.93
CA SER A 137 5.47 -4.33 16.72
C SER A 137 4.97 -4.36 15.27
N ILE A 138 4.77 -3.19 14.65
CA ILE A 138 4.36 -3.08 13.24
C ILE A 138 5.47 -3.62 12.32
N ILE A 139 6.72 -3.20 12.52
CA ILE A 139 7.88 -3.69 11.77
C ILE A 139 7.99 -5.21 11.87
N ALA A 140 7.88 -5.75 13.09
CA ALA A 140 7.98 -7.18 13.34
C ALA A 140 6.88 -7.97 12.60
N ARG A 141 5.64 -7.47 12.57
CA ARG A 141 4.54 -8.14 11.86
C ARG A 141 4.74 -8.14 10.34
N VAL A 142 5.24 -7.05 9.77
CA VAL A 142 5.57 -6.98 8.34
C VAL A 142 6.70 -7.98 8.01
N ALA A 143 7.74 -8.04 8.84
CA ALA A 143 8.85 -8.98 8.67
C ALA A 143 8.41 -10.45 8.78
N GLN A 144 7.55 -10.77 9.75
CA GLN A 144 6.96 -12.10 9.92
C GLN A 144 6.14 -12.51 8.71
N ARG A 145 5.32 -11.60 8.17
CA ARG A 145 4.51 -11.88 6.97
C ARG A 145 5.39 -12.17 5.76
N LEU A 146 6.42 -11.37 5.54
CA LEU A 146 7.37 -11.58 4.44
C LEU A 146 8.09 -12.92 4.58
N ALA A 147 8.54 -13.27 5.79
CA ALA A 147 9.19 -14.55 6.05
C ALA A 147 8.25 -15.74 5.78
N ALA A 148 6.98 -15.65 6.18
CA ALA A 148 5.98 -16.69 5.92
C ALA A 148 5.74 -16.91 4.41
N LEU A 149 5.67 -15.83 3.63
CA LEU A 149 5.50 -15.91 2.17
C LEU A 149 6.71 -16.54 1.47
N ARG A 150 7.93 -16.17 1.90
CA ARG A 150 9.17 -16.75 1.38
C ARG A 150 9.31 -18.23 1.75
N GLY A 151 8.90 -18.62 2.96
CA GLY A 151 8.90 -20.01 3.41
C GLY A 151 7.93 -20.89 2.60
N ALA A 152 6.74 -20.37 2.28
CA ALA A 152 5.75 -21.08 1.46
C ALA A 152 6.17 -21.24 0.00
N ALA A 153 6.98 -20.34 -0.56
CA ALA A 153 7.52 -20.47 -1.91
C ALA A 153 8.65 -21.50 -2.03
N ALA A 154 9.23 -21.94 -0.91
CA ALA A 154 10.33 -22.91 -0.85
C ALA A 154 9.86 -24.36 -0.63
N THR A 155 8.56 -24.57 -0.42
CA THR A 155 7.91 -25.88 -0.20
C THR A 155 7.06 -26.27 -1.39
#